data_AF-A0A972MR49-F1
#
_entry.id   AF-A0A972MR49-F1
#
_cell.length_a   1.000
_cell.length_b   1.000
_cell.length_c   1.000
_cell.angle_alpha   90.00
_cell.angle_beta   90.00
_cell.angle_gamma   90.00
#
_symmetry.space_group_name_H-M   'P 1'
#
loop_
_entity.id
_entity.type
_entity.pdbx_description
1 polymer ?
#
loop_
_entity_poly.entity_id
_entity_poly.type
_entity_poly.pdbx_seq_one_letter_code
_entity_poly.pdbx_strand_id
1 'polypeptide(L)'
;MEILQILDAIKLPIEIPLLKHPVAVHFAIVLPIVALLLEIVNLFVKRRCVGVISSLLLLLATVAYLAAFFTGKVDGKEAYAMLSAAGKEELKEHKELGIYLVYAIGAIFLLKLIVAGFKSGLAKLFFTLVLATFVGFAIKQGKDGGELVYEYGANVKAVSELDDKIMELEEQLEECQGKATTPAATKSQQTPAVSSPASQSEEESQKSQNKSPQEEPAPKAQEAPATTPASESKETSNEAEASSETTIEQKAKAALEEIKGEASSTAKEATSTLEESVEEAGEAASTNHDIQINTEEQTAH
;
A
#
# COMPACT_ATOMS: atom_id res chain seq x y z
N MET A 1 12.01 -5.80 19.37
CA MET A 1 11.84 -6.54 18.11
C MET A 1 11.06 -7.86 18.25
N GLU A 2 11.00 -8.51 19.42
CA GLU A 2 10.34 -9.82 19.56
C GLU A 2 8.81 -9.82 19.33
N ILE A 3 8.11 -8.74 19.68
CA ILE A 3 6.64 -8.68 19.51
C ILE A 3 6.25 -8.77 18.03
N LEU A 4 7.03 -8.16 17.13
CA LEU A 4 6.78 -8.18 15.68
C LEU A 4 6.81 -9.60 15.08
N GLN A 5 7.51 -10.56 15.70
CA GLN A 5 7.65 -11.92 15.17
C GLN A 5 6.42 -12.80 15.38
N ILE A 6 5.54 -12.45 16.32
CA ILE A 6 4.39 -13.29 16.70
C ILE A 6 3.42 -13.46 15.53
N LEU A 7 3.12 -12.38 14.79
CA LEU A 7 2.23 -12.47 13.63
C LEU A 7 2.85 -13.19 12.44
N ASP A 8 4.17 -13.09 12.26
CA ASP A 8 4.85 -13.77 11.15
C ASP A 8 4.98 -15.28 11.35
N ALA A 9 4.95 -15.75 12.60
CA ALA A 9 4.95 -17.17 12.94
C ALA A 9 3.61 -17.89 12.62
N ILE A 10 2.52 -17.14 12.40
CA ILE A 10 1.20 -17.72 12.12
C ILE A 10 1.15 -18.15 10.64
N LYS A 11 1.24 -19.46 10.41
CA LYS A 11 0.94 -20.07 9.10
C LYS A 11 -0.55 -20.41 9.05
N LEU A 12 -1.27 -19.80 8.11
CA LEU A 12 -2.67 -20.14 7.86
C LEU A 12 -2.74 -21.44 7.05
N PRO A 13 -3.65 -22.37 7.38
CA PRO A 13 -3.88 -23.60 6.62
C PRO A 13 -4.69 -23.35 5.33
N ILE A 14 -5.02 -22.09 5.03
CA ILE A 14 -5.88 -21.67 3.92
C ILE A 14 -5.05 -20.82 2.96
N GLU A 15 -5.17 -21.10 1.67
CA GLU A 15 -4.58 -20.29 0.61
C GLU A 15 -5.39 -19.00 0.41
N ILE A 16 -4.72 -17.86 0.49
CA ILE A 16 -5.35 -16.55 0.34
C ILE A 16 -5.22 -16.12 -1.14
N PRO A 17 -6.33 -15.77 -1.82
CA PRO A 17 -6.25 -15.29 -3.20
C PRO A 17 -5.52 -13.95 -3.28
N LEU A 18 -4.84 -13.73 -4.40
CA LEU A 18 -4.20 -12.46 -4.73
C LEU A 18 -5.24 -11.33 -4.90
N LEU A 19 -4.79 -10.09 -4.72
CA LEU A 19 -5.56 -8.85 -4.92
C LEU A 19 -6.76 -8.69 -3.97
N LYS A 20 -6.77 -9.42 -2.86
CA LYS A 20 -7.81 -9.30 -1.84
C LYS A 20 -7.49 -8.25 -0.78
N HIS A 21 -6.26 -7.79 -0.71
CA HIS A 21 -5.86 -6.79 0.29
C HIS A 21 -6.70 -5.51 0.24
N PRO A 22 -6.95 -4.87 -0.94
CA PRO A 22 -7.74 -3.65 -0.98
C PRO A 22 -9.13 -3.83 -0.38
N VAL A 23 -9.82 -4.95 -0.67
CA VAL A 23 -11.15 -5.23 -0.13
C VAL A 23 -11.13 -5.30 1.40
N ALA A 24 -10.15 -6.00 1.98
CA ALA A 24 -10.01 -6.09 3.43
C ALA A 24 -9.70 -4.73 4.08
N VAL A 25 -8.86 -3.92 3.43
CA VAL A 25 -8.47 -2.58 3.91
C VAL A 25 -9.66 -1.62 3.96
N HIS A 26 -10.62 -1.68 3.02
CA HIS A 26 -11.81 -0.85 3.08
C HIS A 26 -12.57 -1.03 4.40
N PHE A 27 -12.76 -2.28 4.84
CA PHE A 27 -13.39 -2.56 6.13
C PHE A 27 -12.52 -2.11 7.30
N ALA A 28 -11.21 -2.35 7.22
CA ALA A 28 -10.26 -1.94 8.25
C ALA A 28 -10.27 -0.42 8.50
N ILE A 29 -10.46 0.40 7.46
CA ILE A 29 -10.53 1.86 7.58
C ILE A 29 -11.92 2.33 8.01
N VAL A 30 -12.99 1.82 7.40
CA VAL A 30 -14.35 2.33 7.62
C VAL A 30 -14.89 1.98 9.00
N LEU A 31 -14.64 0.77 9.51
CA LEU A 31 -15.20 0.33 10.79
C LEU A 31 -14.75 1.20 11.99
N PRO A 32 -13.46 1.54 12.16
CA PRO A 32 -13.01 2.48 13.19
C PRO A 32 -13.60 3.88 13.05
N ILE A 33 -13.80 4.38 11.82
CA ILE A 33 -14.42 5.69 11.58
C ILE A 33 -15.87 5.69 12.09
N VAL A 34 -16.66 4.66 11.74
CA VAL A 34 -18.03 4.54 12.22
C VAL A 34 -18.08 4.36 13.74
N ALA A 35 -17.16 3.56 14.31
CA ALA A 35 -17.03 3.41 15.76
C ALA A 35 -16.71 4.75 16.45
N LEU A 36 -15.81 5.55 15.89
CA LEU A 36 -15.48 6.88 16.39
C LEU A 36 -16.70 7.81 16.40
N LEU A 37 -17.47 7.84 15.31
CA LEU A 37 -18.71 8.63 15.24
C LEU A 37 -19.72 8.19 16.31
N LEU A 38 -19.88 6.88 16.52
CA LEU A 38 -20.74 6.36 17.58
C LEU A 38 -20.23 6.75 18.98
N GLU A 39 -18.92 6.75 19.22
CA GLU A 39 -18.37 7.20 20.51
C GLU A 39 -18.62 8.68 20.76
N ILE A 40 -18.42 9.53 19.75
CA ILE A 40 -18.75 10.96 19.83
C ILE A 40 -20.23 11.13 20.18
N VAL A 41 -21.13 10.45 19.49
CA VAL A 41 -22.58 10.47 19.81
C VAL A 41 -22.83 9.96 21.23
N ASN A 42 -22.14 8.91 21.66
CA ASN A 42 -22.31 8.31 22.98
C ASN A 42 -21.84 9.23 24.13
N LEU A 43 -20.92 10.17 23.88
CA LEU A 43 -20.53 11.19 24.87
C LEU A 43 -21.71 12.08 25.27
N PHE A 44 -22.58 12.41 24.30
CA PHE A 44 -23.76 13.25 24.52
C PHE A 44 -24.98 12.45 24.96
N VAL A 45 -25.31 11.36 24.23
CA VAL A 45 -26.56 10.61 24.44
C VAL A 45 -26.45 9.64 25.64
N LYS A 46 -25.25 9.19 25.99
CA LYS A 46 -24.95 8.34 27.16
C LYS A 46 -25.78 7.04 27.23
N ARG A 47 -26.16 6.48 26.07
CA ARG A 47 -26.98 5.26 25.97
C ARG A 47 -26.10 4.02 25.91
N ARG A 48 -26.40 3.04 26.77
CA ARG A 48 -25.65 1.76 26.82
C ARG A 48 -25.61 1.03 25.47
N CYS A 49 -26.71 1.05 24.71
CA CYS A 49 -26.81 0.40 23.40
C CYS A 49 -25.75 0.94 22.41
N VAL A 50 -25.56 2.26 22.34
CA VAL A 50 -24.56 2.89 21.44
C VAL A 50 -23.15 2.43 21.79
N GLY A 51 -22.83 2.36 23.08
CA GLY A 51 -21.53 1.86 23.54
C GLY A 51 -21.28 0.39 23.20
N VAL A 52 -22.31 -0.47 23.26
CA VAL A 52 -22.20 -1.89 22.89
C VAL A 52 -21.98 -2.05 21.39
N ILE A 53 -22.72 -1.32 20.56
CA ILE A 53 -22.56 -1.34 19.09
C ILE A 53 -21.16 -0.87 18.71
N SER A 54 -20.66 0.21 19.32
CA SER A 54 -19.29 0.70 19.12
C SER A 54 -18.23 -0.36 19.48
N SER A 55 -18.38 -1.04 20.63
CA SER A 55 -17.48 -2.14 21.00
C SER A 55 -17.52 -3.30 19.99
N LEU A 56 -18.71 -3.63 19.46
CA LEU A 56 -18.85 -4.67 18.43
C LEU A 56 -18.17 -4.25 17.13
N LEU A 57 -18.31 -2.99 16.70
CA LEU A 57 -17.62 -2.46 15.52
C LEU A 57 -16.10 -2.50 15.68
N LEU A 58 -15.58 -2.19 16.88
CA LEU A 58 -14.14 -2.29 17.15
C LEU A 58 -13.65 -3.74 17.12
N LEU A 59 -14.44 -4.70 17.61
CA LEU A 59 -14.12 -6.12 17.46
C LEU A 59 -14.06 -6.54 15.99
N LEU A 60 -15.06 -6.14 15.19
CA LEU A 60 -15.07 -6.38 13.75
C LEU A 60 -13.89 -5.68 13.05
N ALA A 61 -13.53 -4.47 13.48
CA ALA A 61 -12.36 -3.76 12.98
C ALA A 61 -11.08 -4.54 13.27
N THR A 62 -10.90 -5.08 14.49
CA THR A 62 -9.74 -5.94 14.82
C THR A 62 -9.65 -7.12 13.86
N VAL A 63 -10.77 -7.82 13.59
CA VAL A 63 -10.80 -8.92 12.61
C VAL A 63 -10.46 -8.44 11.20
N ALA A 64 -10.98 -7.29 10.77
CA ALA A 64 -10.69 -6.70 9.46
C ALA A 64 -9.21 -6.31 9.30
N TYR A 65 -8.58 -5.76 10.34
CA TYR A 65 -7.14 -5.46 10.34
C TYR A 65 -6.29 -6.74 10.25
N LEU A 66 -6.67 -7.81 10.96
CA LEU A 66 -6.00 -9.10 10.80
C LEU A 66 -6.14 -9.64 9.38
N ALA A 67 -7.35 -9.58 8.80
CA ALA A 67 -7.59 -9.98 7.42
C ALA A 67 -6.75 -9.15 6.43
N ALA A 68 -6.70 -7.82 6.62
CA ALA A 68 -5.88 -6.92 5.83
C ALA A 68 -4.39 -7.24 5.96
N PHE A 69 -3.90 -7.55 7.15
CA PHE A 69 -2.52 -7.97 7.37
C PHE A 69 -2.16 -9.24 6.59
N PHE A 70 -2.97 -10.29 6.71
CA PHE A 70 -2.66 -11.56 6.04
C PHE A 70 -2.76 -11.46 4.51
N THR A 71 -3.80 -10.80 4.00
CA THR A 71 -3.93 -10.53 2.55
C THR A 71 -2.81 -9.64 2.04
N GLY A 72 -2.42 -8.61 2.79
CA GLY A 72 -1.32 -7.71 2.44
C GLY A 72 0.06 -8.39 2.44
N LYS A 73 0.26 -9.41 3.29
CA LYS A 73 1.49 -10.20 3.28
C LYS A 73 1.67 -10.99 1.99
N VAL A 74 0.57 -11.53 1.45
CA VAL A 74 0.59 -12.25 0.17
C VAL A 74 0.78 -11.25 -0.97
N ASP A 75 -0.08 -10.24 -1.05
CA ASP A 75 -0.06 -9.22 -2.10
C ASP A 75 1.27 -8.44 -2.13
N GLY A 76 1.83 -8.10 -0.98
CA GLY A 76 3.10 -7.39 -0.88
C GLY A 76 4.31 -8.22 -1.30
N LYS A 77 4.29 -9.54 -1.06
CA LYS A 77 5.38 -10.44 -1.46
C LYS A 77 5.50 -10.53 -2.99
N GLU A 78 4.36 -10.69 -3.67
CA GLU A 78 4.32 -10.76 -5.13
C GLU A 78 4.62 -9.41 -5.78
N ALA A 79 4.14 -8.31 -5.20
CA ALA A 79 4.46 -6.97 -5.67
C ALA A 79 5.96 -6.64 -5.57
N TYR A 80 6.64 -7.05 -4.49
CA TYR A 80 7.97 -6.57 -4.13
C TYR A 80 9.01 -6.70 -5.26
N ALA A 81 9.00 -7.81 -5.99
CA ALA A 81 9.97 -8.05 -7.07
C ALA A 81 9.79 -7.08 -8.24
N MET A 82 8.56 -6.63 -8.49
CA MET A 82 8.18 -5.79 -9.63
C MET A 82 8.30 -4.28 -9.35
N LEU A 83 8.58 -3.89 -8.11
CA LEU A 83 8.67 -2.49 -7.72
C LEU A 83 10.08 -1.90 -7.94
N SER A 84 10.10 -0.61 -8.25
CA SER A 84 11.33 0.21 -8.25
C SER A 84 11.93 0.31 -6.85
N ALA A 85 13.13 0.86 -6.73
CA ALA A 85 13.77 1.07 -5.42
C ALA A 85 12.89 1.91 -4.48
N ALA A 86 12.36 3.05 -4.97
CA ALA A 86 11.44 3.90 -4.22
C ALA A 86 10.15 3.16 -3.84
N GLY A 87 9.55 2.39 -4.77
CA GLY A 87 8.36 1.61 -4.46
C GLY A 87 8.61 0.52 -3.40
N LYS A 88 9.79 -0.09 -3.37
CA LYS A 88 10.15 -1.08 -2.35
C LYS A 88 10.31 -0.45 -0.97
N GLU A 89 10.78 0.79 -0.90
CA GLU A 89 10.87 1.57 0.33
C GLU A 89 9.46 1.92 0.83
N GLU A 90 8.62 2.48 -0.03
CA GLU A 90 7.22 2.80 0.28
C GLU A 90 6.43 1.56 0.75
N LEU A 91 6.62 0.41 0.08
CA LEU A 91 5.99 -0.85 0.48
C LEU A 91 6.46 -1.32 1.87
N LYS A 92 7.72 -1.07 2.25
CA LYS A 92 8.24 -1.41 3.58
C LYS A 92 7.64 -0.50 4.65
N GLU A 93 7.58 0.80 4.40
CA GLU A 93 6.97 1.76 5.34
C GLU A 93 5.48 1.47 5.52
N HIS A 94 4.77 1.21 4.41
CA HIS A 94 3.37 0.79 4.42
C HIS A 94 3.18 -0.50 5.23
N LYS A 95 4.04 -1.50 5.05
CA LYS A 95 4.00 -2.74 5.83
C LYS A 95 4.22 -2.46 7.33
N GLU A 96 5.22 -1.65 7.66
CA GLU A 96 5.59 -1.38 9.05
C GLU A 96 4.46 -0.64 9.79
N LEU A 97 3.94 0.44 9.20
CA LEU A 97 2.80 1.17 9.74
C LEU A 97 1.57 0.26 9.85
N GLY A 98 1.30 -0.56 8.84
CA GLY A 98 0.21 -1.55 8.86
C GLY A 98 0.31 -2.52 10.06
N ILE A 99 1.50 -3.00 10.38
CA ILE A 99 1.73 -3.86 11.54
C ILE A 99 1.43 -3.12 12.85
N TYR A 100 1.92 -1.88 13.00
CA TYR A 100 1.61 -1.08 14.19
C TYR A 100 0.10 -0.85 14.35
N LEU A 101 -0.63 -0.63 13.25
CA LEU A 101 -2.07 -0.43 13.30
C LEU A 101 -2.82 -1.71 13.72
N VAL A 102 -2.36 -2.89 13.32
CA VAL A 102 -2.94 -4.18 13.79
C VAL A 102 -2.81 -4.33 15.30
N TYR A 103 -1.64 -4.03 15.87
CA TYR A 103 -1.48 -4.05 17.32
C TYR A 103 -2.28 -2.96 18.01
N ALA A 104 -2.27 -1.74 17.44
CA ALA A 104 -2.97 -0.61 18.01
C ALA A 104 -4.48 -0.84 18.06
N ILE A 105 -5.11 -1.41 17.02
CA ILE A 105 -6.55 -1.69 17.05
C ILE A 105 -6.90 -2.75 18.10
N GLY A 106 -6.04 -3.77 18.28
CA GLY A 106 -6.19 -4.75 19.36
C GLY A 106 -6.11 -4.10 20.74
N ALA A 107 -5.12 -3.22 20.95
CA ALA A 107 -4.97 -2.47 22.20
C ALA A 107 -6.14 -1.50 22.45
N ILE A 108 -6.63 -0.82 21.42
CA ILE A 108 -7.80 0.07 21.49
C ILE A 108 -9.06 -0.72 21.83
N PHE A 109 -9.26 -1.90 21.24
CA PHE A 109 -10.37 -2.77 21.60
C PHE A 109 -10.31 -3.19 23.08
N LEU A 110 -9.14 -3.59 23.58
CA LEU A 110 -8.97 -3.92 25.00
C LEU A 110 -9.21 -2.69 25.90
N LEU A 111 -8.67 -1.53 25.52
CA LEU A 111 -8.89 -0.26 26.22
C LEU A 111 -10.39 0.08 26.27
N LYS A 112 -11.14 -0.18 25.19
CA LYS A 112 -12.59 0.01 25.15
C LYS A 112 -13.30 -0.85 26.18
N LEU A 113 -12.92 -2.12 26.33
CA LEU A 113 -13.51 -3.02 27.33
C LEU A 113 -13.27 -2.51 28.76
N ILE A 114 -12.06 -2.01 29.03
CA ILE A 114 -11.71 -1.41 30.32
C ILE A 114 -12.53 -0.13 30.58
N VAL A 115 -12.58 0.78 29.61
CA VAL A 115 -13.31 2.06 29.71
C VAL A 115 -14.82 1.85 29.85
N ALA A 116 -15.38 0.79 29.25
CA ALA A 116 -16.79 0.43 29.38
C ALA A 116 -17.20 0.07 30.83
N GLY A 117 -16.24 -0.36 31.67
CA GLY A 117 -16.46 -0.61 33.10
C GLY A 117 -16.52 0.66 33.96
N PHE A 118 -15.97 1.77 33.48
CA PHE A 118 -15.93 3.03 34.23
C PHE A 118 -17.17 3.90 33.97
N LYS A 119 -17.67 4.55 35.03
CA LYS A 119 -18.76 5.55 34.94
C LYS A 119 -18.26 6.96 34.58
N SER A 120 -16.94 7.18 34.53
CA SER A 120 -16.34 8.49 34.29
C SER A 120 -16.52 8.97 32.85
N GLY A 121 -17.06 10.18 32.68
CA GLY A 121 -17.15 10.84 31.37
C GLY A 121 -15.77 11.22 30.82
N LEU A 122 -14.81 11.55 31.68
CA LEU A 122 -13.45 11.91 31.29
C LEU A 122 -12.71 10.72 30.66
N ALA A 123 -12.90 9.51 31.20
CA ALA A 123 -12.32 8.29 30.62
C ALA A 123 -12.85 8.01 29.21
N LYS A 124 -14.15 8.26 28.97
CA LYS A 124 -14.77 8.12 27.65
C LYS A 124 -14.26 9.18 26.67
N LEU A 125 -14.08 10.41 27.12
CA LEU A 125 -13.51 11.48 26.31
C LEU A 125 -12.07 11.14 25.90
N PHE A 126 -11.24 10.71 26.86
CA PHE A 126 -9.87 10.27 26.59
C PHE A 126 -9.82 9.12 25.59
N PHE A 127 -10.67 8.09 25.78
CA PHE A 127 -10.80 7.00 24.83
C PHE A 127 -11.15 7.49 23.42
N THR A 128 -12.11 8.42 23.32
CA THR A 128 -12.54 8.98 22.03
C THR A 128 -11.40 9.72 21.33
N LEU A 129 -10.56 10.44 22.07
CA LEU A 129 -9.38 11.11 21.51
C LEU A 129 -8.32 10.10 21.02
N VAL A 130 -8.05 9.05 21.79
CA VAL A 130 -7.13 7.97 21.37
C VAL A 130 -7.63 7.30 20.08
N LEU A 131 -8.93 7.00 20.02
CA LEU A 131 -9.55 6.43 18.82
C LEU A 131 -9.50 7.39 17.63
N ALA A 132 -9.69 8.70 17.84
CA ALA A 132 -9.57 9.70 16.79
C ALA A 132 -8.14 9.76 16.22
N THR A 133 -7.12 9.74 17.08
CA THR A 133 -5.72 9.67 16.66
C THR A 133 -5.44 8.42 15.83
N PHE A 134 -5.94 7.27 16.28
CA PHE A 134 -5.82 6.02 15.52
C PHE A 134 -6.48 6.11 14.14
N VAL A 135 -7.68 6.66 14.04
CA VAL A 135 -8.36 6.88 12.76
C VAL A 135 -7.54 7.79 11.83
N GLY A 136 -6.87 8.81 12.37
CA GLY A 136 -5.94 9.64 11.60
C GLY A 136 -4.81 8.84 10.96
N PHE A 137 -4.18 7.94 11.73
CA PHE A 137 -3.16 7.03 11.19
C PHE A 137 -3.73 6.00 10.21
N ALA A 138 -4.95 5.50 10.42
CA ALA A 138 -5.62 4.59 9.49
C ALA A 138 -5.91 5.24 8.14
N ILE A 139 -6.32 6.52 8.13
CA ILE A 139 -6.53 7.28 6.90
C ILE A 139 -5.19 7.51 6.18
N LYS A 140 -4.12 7.85 6.92
CA LYS A 140 -2.77 7.97 6.35
C LYS A 140 -2.36 6.64 5.68
N GLN A 141 -2.51 5.51 6.37
CA GLN A 141 -2.20 4.18 5.83
C GLN A 141 -2.97 3.89 4.52
N GLY A 142 -4.24 4.30 4.45
CA GLY A 142 -5.04 4.16 3.23
C GLY A 142 -4.52 5.02 2.06
N LYS A 143 -4.05 6.24 2.35
CA LYS A 143 -3.45 7.14 1.36
C LYS A 143 -2.13 6.58 0.82
N ASP A 144 -1.22 6.18 1.70
CA ASP A 144 0.09 5.62 1.35
C ASP A 144 -0.09 4.30 0.55
N GLY A 145 -1.07 3.47 0.94
CA GLY A 145 -1.45 2.28 0.17
C GLY A 145 -2.00 2.59 -1.23
N GLY A 146 -2.75 3.70 -1.38
CA GLY A 146 -3.20 4.19 -2.67
C GLY A 146 -2.03 4.63 -3.56
N GLU A 147 -1.09 5.40 -2.99
CA GLU A 147 0.14 5.83 -3.67
C GLU A 147 0.95 4.64 -4.18
N LEU A 148 1.07 3.58 -3.36
CA LEU A 148 1.74 2.35 -3.73
C LEU A 148 1.14 1.67 -4.97
N VAL A 149 -0.18 1.69 -5.09
CA VAL A 149 -0.91 1.11 -6.23
C VAL A 149 -0.82 2.03 -7.45
N TYR A 150 -1.12 3.32 -7.29
CA TYR A 150 -1.29 4.24 -8.41
C TYR A 150 0.02 4.83 -8.95
N GLU A 151 1.00 5.10 -8.08
CA GLU A 151 2.28 5.70 -8.49
C GLU A 151 3.35 4.64 -8.77
N TYR A 152 3.44 3.62 -7.91
CA TYR A 152 4.48 2.59 -8.02
C TYR A 152 4.01 1.33 -8.77
N GLY A 153 2.70 1.18 -8.99
CA GLY A 153 2.12 0.09 -9.78
C GLY A 153 2.03 -1.24 -9.04
N ALA A 154 2.01 -1.23 -7.70
CA ALA A 154 1.92 -2.45 -6.90
C ALA A 154 0.70 -3.27 -7.28
N ASN A 155 0.95 -4.51 -7.71
CA ASN A 155 -0.06 -5.49 -8.14
C ASN A 155 -0.96 -5.11 -9.33
N VAL A 156 -0.73 -3.95 -9.97
CA VAL A 156 -1.41 -3.57 -11.23
C VAL A 156 -0.58 -4.00 -12.44
N LYS A 157 0.74 -3.82 -12.38
CA LYS A 157 1.66 -4.23 -13.46
C LYS A 157 1.62 -5.74 -13.70
N ALA A 158 1.66 -6.52 -12.61
CA ALA A 158 1.62 -7.98 -12.69
C ALA A 158 0.32 -8.50 -13.33
N VAL A 159 -0.81 -7.82 -13.10
CA VAL A 159 -2.10 -8.18 -13.71
C VAL A 159 -2.13 -7.79 -15.18
N SER A 160 -1.68 -6.57 -15.52
CA SER A 160 -1.60 -6.13 -16.92
C SER A 160 -0.73 -7.06 -17.77
N GLU A 161 0.44 -7.46 -17.27
CA GLU A 161 1.32 -8.40 -17.99
C GLU A 161 0.70 -9.81 -18.12
N LEU A 162 -0.14 -10.23 -17.18
CA LEU A 162 -0.86 -11.49 -17.27
C LEU A 162 -1.98 -11.43 -18.29
N ASP A 163 -2.76 -10.34 -18.30
CA ASP A 163 -3.83 -10.11 -19.27
C ASP A 163 -3.27 -10.08 -20.70
N ASP A 164 -2.14 -9.39 -20.91
CA ASP A 164 -1.45 -9.36 -22.20
C ASP A 164 -1.05 -10.76 -22.68
N LYS A 165 -0.49 -11.59 -21.77
CA LYS A 165 -0.12 -12.98 -22.08
C LYS A 165 -1.33 -13.87 -22.35
N ILE A 166 -2.44 -13.64 -21.65
CA ILE A 166 -3.68 -14.38 -21.88
C ILE A 166 -4.20 -14.08 -23.28
N MET A 167 -4.24 -12.80 -23.69
CA MET A 167 -4.67 -12.42 -25.03
C MET A 167 -3.76 -13.02 -26.12
N GLU A 168 -2.43 -13.01 -25.92
CA GLU A 168 -1.50 -13.63 -26.86
C GLU A 168 -1.70 -15.14 -26.98
N LEU A 169 -1.92 -15.84 -25.86
CA LEU A 169 -2.19 -17.28 -25.86
C LEU A 169 -3.55 -17.63 -26.48
N GLU A 170 -4.57 -16.79 -26.26
CA GLU A 170 -5.89 -16.94 -26.91
C GLU A 170 -5.77 -16.78 -28.43
N GLU A 171 -5.01 -15.80 -28.92
CA GLU A 171 -4.75 -15.62 -30.36
C GLU A 171 -4.03 -16.85 -30.95
N GLN A 172 -3.01 -17.37 -30.27
CA GLN A 172 -2.30 -18.58 -30.71
C GLN A 172 -3.20 -19.82 -30.71
N LEU A 173 -4.11 -19.94 -29.73
CA LEU A 173 -5.09 -21.03 -29.66
C LEU A 173 -6.06 -20.95 -30.85
N GLU A 174 -6.58 -19.77 -31.17
CA GLU A 174 -7.46 -19.56 -32.33
C GLU A 174 -6.74 -19.85 -33.65
N GLU A 175 -5.48 -19.43 -33.81
CA GLU A 175 -4.71 -19.73 -35.02
C GLU A 175 -4.46 -21.25 -35.18
N CYS A 176 -4.16 -21.95 -34.07
CA CYS A 176 -3.99 -23.41 -34.09
C CYS A 176 -5.30 -24.15 -34.37
N GLN A 177 -6.43 -23.71 -33.81
CA GLN A 177 -7.75 -24.30 -34.06
C GLN A 177 -8.26 -23.99 -35.48
N GLY A 178 -7.99 -22.80 -36.00
CA GLY A 178 -8.27 -22.41 -37.39
C GLY A 178 -7.47 -23.23 -38.41
N LYS A 179 -6.21 -23.56 -38.10
CA LYS A 179 -5.39 -24.47 -38.93
C LYS A 179 -5.88 -25.92 -38.90
N ALA A 180 -6.55 -26.37 -37.83
CA ALA A 180 -7.12 -27.72 -37.73
C ALA A 180 -8.44 -27.90 -38.50
N THR A 181 -9.08 -26.81 -38.98
CA THR A 181 -10.41 -26.83 -39.62
C THR A 181 -10.40 -26.47 -41.11
N THR A 182 -9.27 -26.67 -41.82
CA THR A 182 -9.24 -26.55 -43.29
C THR A 182 -9.39 -27.92 -43.98
N PRO A 183 -10.61 -28.40 -44.34
CA PRO A 183 -10.74 -29.41 -45.36
C PRO A 183 -10.63 -28.74 -46.74
N ALA A 184 -9.83 -29.35 -47.60
CA ALA A 184 -9.72 -29.02 -49.00
C ALA A 184 -11.09 -28.95 -49.69
N ALA A 185 -11.41 -27.83 -50.33
CA ALA A 185 -12.46 -27.78 -51.34
C ALA A 185 -12.14 -26.73 -52.42
N THR A 186 -11.53 -27.23 -53.49
CA THR A 186 -11.38 -26.55 -54.77
C THR A 186 -12.65 -26.78 -55.62
N LYS A 187 -13.28 -25.67 -56.04
CA LYS A 187 -14.01 -25.45 -57.31
C LYS A 187 -15.35 -26.17 -57.56
N SER A 188 -16.44 -25.39 -57.69
CA SER A 188 -17.24 -25.33 -58.93
C SER A 188 -18.18 -24.11 -58.97
N GLN A 189 -18.30 -23.52 -60.17
CA GLN A 189 -19.11 -22.37 -60.55
C GLN A 189 -20.54 -22.80 -60.93
N GLN A 190 -21.55 -21.95 -60.69
CA GLN A 190 -22.51 -21.47 -61.72
C GLN A 190 -23.52 -20.43 -61.20
N THR A 191 -23.58 -19.29 -61.90
CA THR A 191 -24.61 -18.23 -61.96
C THR A 191 -25.70 -18.60 -63.02
N PRO A 192 -26.76 -17.80 -63.32
CA PRO A 192 -27.44 -16.68 -62.61
C PRO A 192 -29.02 -16.66 -62.69
N ALA A 193 -29.63 -15.66 -62.02
CA ALA A 193 -30.66 -14.73 -62.54
C ALA A 193 -32.14 -14.73 -62.04
N VAL A 194 -32.57 -13.52 -61.64
CA VAL A 194 -33.90 -12.82 -61.71
C VAL A 194 -35.01 -13.12 -60.67
N SER A 195 -35.30 -12.16 -59.77
CA SER A 195 -36.48 -11.25 -59.81
C SER A 195 -36.74 -10.56 -58.46
N SER A 196 -36.75 -9.22 -58.44
CA SER A 196 -37.43 -8.35 -57.43
C SER A 196 -38.96 -8.23 -57.76
N PRO A 197 -39.85 -7.46 -57.06
CA PRO A 197 -39.65 -6.49 -55.96
C PRO A 197 -40.76 -6.41 -54.85
N ALA A 198 -40.50 -5.51 -53.87
CA ALA A 198 -41.44 -4.56 -53.22
C ALA A 198 -42.15 -4.86 -51.86
N SER A 199 -42.19 -3.78 -51.05
CA SER A 199 -43.17 -3.39 -49.99
C SER A 199 -43.09 -4.12 -48.64
N GLN A 200 -43.22 -3.53 -47.44
CA GLN A 200 -43.71 -2.26 -46.83
C GLN A 200 -42.92 -2.05 -45.51
N SER A 201 -42.53 -0.86 -45.03
CA SER A 201 -43.30 0.25 -44.42
C SER A 201 -44.01 -0.07 -43.08
N GLU A 202 -44.05 0.95 -42.21
CA GLU A 202 -44.59 1.08 -40.83
C GLU A 202 -43.49 0.99 -39.74
N GLU A 203 -43.01 2.06 -39.09
CA GLU A 203 -43.56 3.35 -38.62
C GLU A 203 -44.51 3.25 -37.41
N GLU A 204 -43.99 3.47 -36.20
CA GLU A 204 -44.56 4.29 -35.10
C GLU A 204 -43.52 4.30 -33.96
N SER A 205 -42.87 5.38 -33.52
CA SER A 205 -43.28 6.75 -33.18
C SER A 205 -44.18 6.83 -31.95
N GLN A 206 -43.59 7.26 -30.82
CA GLN A 206 -43.98 8.46 -30.04
C GLN A 206 -43.14 8.48 -28.74
N LYS A 207 -42.24 9.45 -28.50
CA LYS A 207 -42.40 10.91 -28.35
C LYS A 207 -43.22 11.29 -27.10
N SER A 208 -42.53 11.72 -26.05
CA SER A 208 -42.51 13.14 -25.65
C SER A 208 -41.61 13.31 -24.42
N GLN A 209 -40.46 14.01 -24.48
CA GLN A 209 -40.32 15.46 -24.50
C GLN A 209 -41.00 16.19 -23.33
N ASN A 210 -40.15 16.63 -22.38
CA ASN A 210 -39.72 18.03 -22.24
C ASN A 210 -39.96 18.64 -20.85
N LYS A 211 -38.89 19.30 -20.36
CA LYS A 211 -38.85 20.71 -19.93
C LYS A 211 -38.30 20.95 -18.51
N SER A 212 -37.03 21.35 -18.49
CA SER A 212 -36.33 22.17 -17.48
C SER A 212 -36.85 23.63 -17.50
N PRO A 213 -36.29 24.63 -16.78
CA PRO A 213 -35.72 24.71 -15.42
C PRO A 213 -36.35 25.88 -14.60
N GLN A 214 -36.16 25.96 -13.28
CA GLN A 214 -35.74 27.21 -12.59
C GLN A 214 -35.63 27.09 -11.05
N GLU A 215 -34.61 27.79 -10.55
CA GLU A 215 -34.49 28.56 -9.30
C GLU A 215 -34.31 27.89 -7.93
N GLU A 216 -33.09 28.11 -7.43
CA GLU A 216 -32.64 28.27 -6.04
C GLU A 216 -33.46 29.36 -5.28
N PRO A 217 -33.50 29.35 -3.93
CA PRO A 217 -32.47 30.09 -3.20
C PRO A 217 -32.04 29.51 -1.82
N ALA A 218 -30.85 29.95 -1.41
CA ALA A 218 -30.15 29.69 -0.14
C ALA A 218 -30.76 30.35 1.12
N PRO A 219 -30.33 29.98 2.36
CA PRO A 219 -30.61 30.73 3.57
C PRO A 219 -29.38 31.41 4.25
N LYS A 220 -29.57 32.71 4.56
CA LYS A 220 -29.19 33.57 5.71
C LYS A 220 -27.91 33.33 6.56
N ALA A 221 -27.22 34.45 6.85
CA ALA A 221 -26.79 34.82 8.22
C ALA A 221 -26.56 36.35 8.41
N GLN A 222 -27.10 36.88 9.53
CA GLN A 222 -26.70 38.10 10.27
C GLN A 222 -25.34 37.80 10.99
N GLU A 223 -24.50 38.68 11.52
CA GLU A 223 -24.66 39.92 12.29
C GLU A 223 -23.26 40.57 12.50
N ALA A 224 -23.20 41.86 12.85
CA ALA A 224 -22.01 42.71 13.10
C ALA A 224 -21.33 42.38 14.48
N PRO A 225 -20.33 43.10 15.07
CA PRO A 225 -19.88 44.48 14.80
C PRO A 225 -18.36 44.78 14.87
N ALA A 226 -18.02 46.02 14.49
CA ALA A 226 -16.74 46.67 14.74
C ALA A 226 -16.91 47.75 15.83
N THR A 227 -16.03 47.76 16.83
CA THR A 227 -15.65 48.95 17.64
C THR A 227 -14.29 48.73 18.30
N THR A 228 -13.28 49.50 17.86
CA THR A 228 -12.13 50.02 18.63
C THR A 228 -12.63 51.12 19.62
N PRO A 229 -11.89 51.60 20.66
CA PRO A 229 -10.46 52.00 20.60
C PRO A 229 -9.59 51.89 21.90
N ALA A 230 -8.28 52.17 21.72
CA ALA A 230 -7.32 52.84 22.64
C ALA A 230 -7.02 52.18 24.02
N SER A 231 -5.86 52.24 24.65
CA SER A 231 -4.51 52.82 24.46
C SER A 231 -3.76 52.45 25.76
N GLU A 232 -2.53 51.93 25.71
CA GLU A 232 -1.41 52.44 26.53
C GLU A 232 -0.12 51.62 26.37
N SER A 233 0.96 52.39 26.34
CA SER A 233 2.37 52.10 26.12
C SER A 233 3.05 51.18 27.14
N LYS A 234 4.11 50.47 26.71
CA LYS A 234 5.48 50.76 27.17
C LYS A 234 6.58 50.02 26.37
N GLU A 235 7.68 50.74 26.21
CA GLU A 235 8.98 50.40 25.63
C GLU A 235 9.61 49.11 26.19
N THR A 236 10.42 48.39 25.40
CA THR A 236 11.90 48.44 25.47
C THR A 236 12.59 47.49 24.48
N SER A 237 13.47 48.08 23.66
CA SER A 237 14.79 47.64 23.15
C SER A 237 15.06 46.19 22.68
N ASN A 238 15.48 46.16 21.39
CA ASN A 238 16.51 45.35 20.73
C ASN A 238 17.48 44.51 21.58
N GLU A 239 17.89 43.37 21.00
CA GLU A 239 19.29 42.96 20.72
C GLU A 239 19.50 41.44 20.93
N ALA A 240 19.50 40.64 19.85
CA ALA A 240 20.25 39.36 19.72
C ALA A 240 19.87 38.58 18.43
N GLU A 241 20.36 39.03 17.27
CA GLU A 241 20.45 38.19 16.06
C GLU A 241 21.90 38.23 15.55
N ALA A 242 22.76 37.37 16.10
CA ALA A 242 24.05 36.98 15.54
C ALA A 242 24.70 35.90 16.41
N SER A 243 24.17 34.67 16.43
CA SER A 243 24.90 33.54 17.07
C SER A 243 24.49 32.12 16.60
N SER A 244 23.59 31.96 15.63
CA SER A 244 23.07 30.62 15.28
C SER A 244 23.72 29.95 14.06
N GLU A 245 24.42 30.67 13.19
CA GLU A 245 24.96 30.08 11.95
C GLU A 245 26.29 29.31 12.12
N THR A 246 27.12 29.66 13.10
CA THR A 246 28.44 29.02 13.29
C THR A 246 28.36 27.59 13.83
N THR A 247 27.23 27.18 14.41
CA THR A 247 27.07 25.86 15.04
C THR A 247 26.68 24.76 14.02
N ILE A 248 26.00 25.11 12.94
CA ILE A 248 25.54 24.13 11.93
C ILE A 248 26.69 23.74 11.01
N GLU A 249 27.52 24.71 10.59
CA GLU A 249 28.64 24.45 9.68
C GLU A 249 29.76 23.61 10.35
N GLN A 250 29.99 23.80 11.65
CA GLN A 250 30.94 22.98 12.41
C GLN A 250 30.45 21.54 12.59
N LYS A 251 29.14 21.34 12.82
CA LYS A 251 28.56 19.98 12.90
C LYS A 251 28.59 19.25 11.56
N ALA A 252 28.37 19.96 10.45
CA ALA A 252 28.44 19.38 9.12
C ALA A 252 29.88 18.95 8.74
N LYS A 253 30.89 19.77 9.09
CA LYS A 253 32.31 19.43 8.86
C LYS A 253 32.79 18.25 9.71
N ALA A 254 32.32 18.14 10.96
CA ALA A 254 32.65 17.00 11.82
C ALA A 254 32.06 15.69 11.30
N ALA A 255 30.80 15.68 10.85
CA ALA A 255 30.17 14.50 10.26
C ALA A 255 30.84 14.05 8.94
N LEU A 256 31.33 14.99 8.14
CA LEU A 256 32.01 14.67 6.88
C LEU A 256 33.37 13.98 7.10
N GLU A 257 34.13 14.40 8.12
CA GLU A 257 35.42 13.77 8.46
C GLU A 257 35.23 12.37 9.07
N GLU A 258 34.15 12.13 9.82
CA GLU A 258 33.80 10.81 10.36
C GLU A 258 33.48 9.81 9.23
N ILE A 259 32.65 10.22 8.25
CA ILE A 259 32.29 9.39 7.09
C ILE A 259 33.54 9.08 6.22
N LYS A 260 34.46 10.04 6.09
CA LYS A 260 35.70 9.83 5.33
C LYS A 260 36.66 8.86 6.03
N GLY A 261 36.64 8.82 7.37
CA GLY A 261 37.37 7.85 8.18
C GLY A 261 36.85 6.43 7.97
N GLU A 262 35.54 6.22 8.08
CA GLU A 262 34.92 4.90 7.91
C GLU A 262 35.06 4.37 6.47
N ALA A 263 34.89 5.23 5.45
CA ALA A 263 35.08 4.82 4.07
C ALA A 263 36.52 4.36 3.77
N SER A 264 37.52 4.95 4.43
CA SER A 264 38.93 4.59 4.28
C SER A 264 39.30 3.29 4.99
N SER A 265 38.67 2.99 6.14
CA SER A 265 38.87 1.71 6.83
C SER A 265 38.21 0.56 6.08
N THR A 266 36.97 0.74 5.60
CA THR A 266 36.27 -0.29 4.81
C THR A 266 36.96 -0.56 3.47
N ALA A 267 37.53 0.47 2.83
CA ALA A 267 38.29 0.29 1.60
C ALA A 267 39.57 -0.53 1.83
N LYS A 268 40.28 -0.33 2.95
CA LYS A 268 41.47 -1.12 3.30
C LYS A 268 41.16 -2.57 3.68
N GLU A 269 40.04 -2.79 4.36
CA GLU A 269 39.59 -4.13 4.73
C GLU A 269 39.23 -4.93 3.47
N ALA A 270 38.52 -4.29 2.51
CA ALA A 270 38.17 -4.92 1.24
C ALA A 270 39.39 -5.28 0.37
N THR A 271 40.45 -4.46 0.35
CA THR A 271 41.68 -4.81 -0.40
C THR A 271 42.45 -5.95 0.26
N SER A 272 42.51 -6.01 1.58
CA SER A 272 43.15 -7.12 2.30
C SER A 272 42.45 -8.45 2.05
N THR A 273 41.11 -8.48 2.05
CA THR A 273 40.36 -9.71 1.75
C THR A 273 40.53 -10.17 0.29
N LEU A 274 40.70 -9.23 -0.63
CA LEU A 274 40.96 -9.52 -2.04
C LEU A 274 42.37 -10.09 -2.27
N GLU A 275 43.40 -9.58 -1.59
CA GLU A 275 44.76 -10.13 -1.68
C GLU A 275 44.83 -11.56 -1.14
N GLU A 276 44.18 -11.85 -0.01
CA GLU A 276 44.13 -13.20 0.58
C GLU A 276 43.42 -14.21 -0.33
N SER A 277 42.32 -13.80 -0.98
CA SER A 277 41.58 -14.66 -1.92
C SER A 277 42.35 -14.94 -3.22
N VAL A 278 43.22 -14.03 -3.65
CA VAL A 278 44.05 -14.21 -4.86
C VAL A 278 45.22 -15.15 -4.57
N GLU A 279 45.79 -15.11 -3.36
CA GLU A 279 46.86 -16.03 -2.95
C GLU A 279 46.34 -17.47 -2.83
N GLU A 280 45.16 -17.68 -2.22
CA GLU A 280 44.53 -19.00 -2.10
C GLU A 280 44.17 -19.62 -3.48
N ALA A 281 43.71 -18.79 -4.43
CA ALA A 281 43.42 -19.23 -5.79
C ALA A 281 44.69 -19.60 -6.59
N GLY A 282 45.82 -18.94 -6.30
CA GLY A 282 47.12 -19.24 -6.92
C GLY A 282 47.69 -20.59 -6.47
N GLU A 283 47.53 -20.93 -5.19
CA GLU A 283 48.03 -22.19 -4.62
C GLU A 283 47.23 -23.41 -5.11
N ALA A 284 45.92 -23.25 -5.30
CA ALA A 284 45.03 -24.26 -5.89
C ALA A 284 45.32 -24.55 -7.37
N ALA A 285 45.80 -23.56 -8.12
CA ALA A 285 46.16 -23.73 -9.53
C ALA A 285 47.49 -24.50 -9.70
N SER A 286 48.44 -24.35 -8.77
CA SER A 286 49.72 -25.07 -8.81
C SER A 286 49.57 -26.55 -8.48
N THR A 287 48.68 -26.91 -7.55
CA THR A 287 48.44 -28.32 -7.16
C THR A 287 47.74 -29.14 -8.24
N ASN A 288 46.97 -28.50 -9.12
CA ASN A 288 46.27 -29.19 -10.20
C ASN A 288 47.18 -29.53 -11.40
N HIS A 289 48.33 -28.86 -11.53
CA HIS A 289 49.28 -29.14 -12.62
C HIS A 289 50.12 -30.40 -12.34
N ASP A 290 50.46 -30.68 -11.08
CA ASP A 290 51.19 -31.90 -10.70
C ASP A 290 50.35 -33.19 -10.79
N ILE A 291 49.02 -33.10 -10.73
CA ILE A 291 48.13 -34.27 -10.83
C ILE A 291 47.98 -34.75 -12.29
N GLN A 292 48.08 -33.85 -13.28
CA GLN A 292 47.95 -34.22 -14.68
C GLN A 292 49.18 -34.97 -15.23
N ILE A 293 50.38 -34.70 -14.71
CA ILE A 293 51.61 -35.36 -15.19
C ILE A 293 51.67 -36.83 -14.75
N ASN A 294 51.17 -37.16 -13.56
CA ASN A 294 51.16 -38.53 -13.04
C ASN A 294 50.11 -39.46 -13.69
N THR A 295 49.14 -38.91 -14.43
CA THR A 295 48.06 -39.72 -15.02
C THR A 295 48.42 -40.24 -16.42
N GLU A 296 49.34 -39.59 -17.14
CA GLU A 296 49.79 -40.05 -18.46
C GLU A 296 50.81 -41.21 -18.38
N GLU A 297 51.53 -41.37 -17.27
CA GLU A 297 52.52 -42.46 -17.12
C GLU A 297 51.89 -43.82 -16.79
N GLN A 298 50.62 -43.86 -16.36
CA GLN A 298 49.94 -45.09 -15.92
C GLN A 298 49.11 -45.81 -17.00
N THR A 299 49.04 -45.29 -18.22
CA THR A 299 48.27 -45.89 -19.33
C THR A 299 49.13 -46.58 -20.40
N ALA A 300 50.43 -46.72 -20.17
CA ALA A 300 51.39 -47.28 -21.14
C ALA A 300 51.87 -48.73 -20.86
N HIS A 301 51.14 -49.52 -20.06
CA HIS A 301 51.48 -50.93 -19.81
C HIS A 301 50.31 -51.90 -19.91
#